data_AF-A0A3D4INU7-F1
#
_entry.id   AF-A0A3D4INU7-F1
#
_cell.length_a   1.000
_cell.length_b   1.000
_cell.length_c   1.000
_cell.angle_alpha   90.00
_cell.angle_beta   90.00
_cell.angle_gamma   90.00
#
_symmetry.space_group_name_H-M   'P 1'
#
loop_
_entity.id
_entity.type
_entity.pdbx_description
1 polymer ?
#
loop_
_entity_poly.entity_id
_entity_poly.type
_entity_poly.pdbx_seq_one_letter_code
_entity_poly.pdbx_strand_id
1 'polypeptide(L)'
;VLFRSVGEALQWLTEVDRQYKLTNDQYGMGDFIEDLKKNGFISEEGPTGEYKLNPKGEQDLRKSALEEIFGKLKKSKSGEHKTHHSGQGDESTTDRRDYEFGDTLEQISITDSLKNAQINHGLDNFFMTEEDLEVMESEYKTQTSTVLMIDISHSMILYGEDRITPAKKVAMALAEMITKKYPKDTLDILVFGNDAWQIEIKDLPYLKVGPYHTNTVAGLELAMDILRRRKNTNKQIFMITDGKPTCIKQGIKYYKNSFGLDPIILKQTLNLAGQLRKIKIPVTTFMIATDPYLQAFVRDFTKANNGNAYYSSLQGLGNLVFEDFRRNRRKNL
;
A
#
# COMPACT_ATOMS: atom_id res chain seq x y z
N VAL A 1 13.90 4.43 11.02
CA VAL A 1 14.77 3.39 10.44
C VAL A 1 14.06 2.06 10.65
N LEU A 2 13.77 1.29 9.61
CA LEU A 2 13.33 -0.10 9.81
C LEU A 2 14.61 -0.94 9.89
N PHE A 3 14.92 -1.43 11.09
CA PHE A 3 16.07 -2.30 11.32
C PHE A 3 15.81 -3.70 10.75
N ARG A 4 16.87 -4.48 10.54
CA ARG A 4 16.77 -5.83 9.95
C ARG A 4 16.26 -6.86 10.97
N SER A 5 16.32 -6.53 12.27
CA SER A 5 15.72 -7.29 13.37
C SER A 5 15.38 -6.38 14.56
N VAL A 6 14.56 -6.88 15.49
CA VAL A 6 14.27 -6.21 16.77
C VAL A 6 15.54 -6.07 17.60
N GLY A 7 16.38 -7.12 17.65
CA GLY A 7 17.65 -7.08 18.38
C GLY A 7 18.60 -5.99 17.86
N GLU A 8 18.72 -5.84 16.55
CA GLU A 8 19.52 -4.75 15.95
C GLU A 8 18.94 -3.38 16.31
N ALA A 9 17.60 -3.22 16.28
CA ALA A 9 16.95 -1.98 16.66
C ALA A 9 17.25 -1.59 18.11
N LEU A 10 17.16 -2.56 19.03
CA LEU A 10 17.44 -2.35 20.45
C LEU A 10 18.91 -2.01 20.67
N GLN A 11 19.83 -2.69 19.99
CA GLN A 11 21.26 -2.39 20.07
C GLN A 11 21.57 -0.96 19.62
N TRP A 12 21.01 -0.51 18.49
CA TRP A 12 21.16 0.87 18.05
C TRP A 12 20.55 1.87 19.03
N LEU A 13 19.38 1.55 19.60
CA LEU A 13 18.74 2.40 20.61
C LEU A 13 19.61 2.52 21.87
N THR A 14 20.26 1.44 22.30
CA THR A 14 21.24 1.47 23.41
C THR A 14 22.46 2.33 23.09
N GLU A 15 22.97 2.28 21.84
CA GLU A 15 24.09 3.13 21.44
C GLU A 15 23.71 4.61 21.41
N VAL A 16 22.51 4.93 20.89
CA VAL A 16 21.97 6.30 20.91
C VAL A 16 21.78 6.76 22.36
N ASP A 17 21.23 5.92 23.22
CA ASP A 17 21.06 6.23 24.64
C ASP A 17 22.41 6.51 25.33
N ARG A 18 23.45 5.72 25.03
CA ARG A 18 24.80 5.96 25.57
C ARG A 18 25.35 7.33 25.17
N GLN A 19 25.08 7.77 23.94
CA GLN A 19 25.58 9.04 23.41
C GLN A 19 24.77 10.24 23.90
N TYR A 20 23.44 10.11 23.95
CA TYR A 20 22.52 11.22 24.17
C TYR A 20 21.86 11.21 25.55
N LYS A 21 22.10 10.17 26.36
CA LYS A 21 21.52 9.98 27.71
C LYS A 21 20.00 10.15 27.68
N LEU A 22 19.33 9.34 26.85
CA LEU A 22 17.87 9.36 26.73
C LEU A 22 17.21 8.80 28.00
N THR A 23 17.91 7.91 28.69
CA THR A 23 17.53 7.25 29.94
C THR A 23 18.21 7.87 31.15
N ASN A 24 17.79 7.47 32.35
CA ASN A 24 18.36 7.93 33.62
C ASN A 24 18.42 6.79 34.64
N ASP A 25 18.95 7.08 35.84
CA ASP A 25 19.14 6.09 36.91
C ASP A 25 17.84 5.44 37.41
N GLN A 26 16.67 6.03 37.10
CA GLN A 26 15.35 5.50 37.50
C GLN A 26 14.69 4.64 36.41
N TYR A 27 15.12 4.77 35.16
CA TYR A 27 14.55 4.04 34.03
C TYR A 27 15.60 3.89 32.94
N GLY A 28 16.18 2.69 32.84
CA GLY A 28 17.21 2.35 31.87
C GLY A 28 16.69 1.59 30.66
N MET A 29 17.61 1.26 29.74
CA MET A 29 17.28 0.45 28.56
C MET A 29 16.77 -0.96 28.90
N GLY A 30 17.19 -1.53 30.03
CA GLY A 30 16.67 -2.82 30.51
C GLY A 30 15.19 -2.73 30.88
N ASP A 31 14.80 -1.67 31.60
CA ASP A 31 13.41 -1.43 31.99
C ASP A 31 12.52 -1.23 30.76
N PHE A 32 13.02 -0.50 29.76
CA PHE A 32 12.34 -0.34 28.47
C PHE A 32 12.09 -1.67 27.74
N ILE A 33 13.09 -2.55 27.69
CA ILE A 33 12.95 -3.87 27.05
C ILE A 33 11.92 -4.73 27.81
N GLU A 34 11.96 -4.72 29.14
CA GLU A 34 11.00 -5.44 29.97
C GLU A 34 9.58 -4.87 29.82
N ASP A 35 9.41 -3.55 29.70
CA ASP A 35 8.13 -2.94 29.38
C ASP A 35 7.61 -3.37 28.01
N LEU A 36 8.47 -3.44 26.98
CA LEU A 36 8.07 -3.95 25.66
C LEU A 36 7.59 -5.40 25.74
N LYS A 37 8.24 -6.25 26.54
CA LYS A 37 7.81 -7.64 26.78
C LYS A 37 6.48 -7.67 27.54
N LYS A 38 6.38 -6.98 28.67
CA LYS A 38 5.20 -6.94 29.56
C LYS A 38 3.96 -6.42 28.83
N ASN A 39 4.13 -5.41 27.98
CA ASN A 39 3.04 -4.85 27.18
C ASN A 39 2.72 -5.68 25.92
N GLY A 40 3.42 -6.79 25.70
CA GLY A 40 3.18 -7.74 24.62
C GLY A 40 3.62 -7.27 23.24
N PHE A 41 4.59 -6.36 23.15
CA PHE A 41 5.14 -5.90 21.87
C PHE A 41 6.21 -6.84 21.32
N ILE A 42 7.04 -7.41 22.20
CA ILE A 42 8.12 -8.33 21.82
C ILE A 42 8.11 -9.60 22.67
N SER A 43 8.67 -10.67 22.11
CA SER A 43 8.99 -11.91 22.81
C SER A 43 10.48 -12.21 22.68
N GLU A 44 11.00 -13.05 23.57
CA GLU A 44 12.34 -13.60 23.52
C GLU A 44 12.21 -15.09 23.18
N GLU A 45 12.73 -15.50 22.02
CA GLU A 45 12.59 -16.86 21.50
C GLU A 45 13.94 -17.51 21.22
N GLY A 46 13.99 -18.84 21.38
CA GLY A 46 15.15 -19.66 21.06
C GLY A 46 16.23 -19.70 22.15
N PRO A 47 17.23 -20.59 21.99
CA PRO A 47 18.27 -20.82 22.99
C PRO A 47 19.23 -19.63 23.19
N THR A 48 19.22 -18.68 22.25
CA THR A 48 20.07 -17.47 22.25
C THR A 48 19.33 -16.21 22.72
N GLY A 49 18.04 -16.29 23.02
CA GLY A 49 17.25 -15.15 23.49
C GLY A 49 17.00 -14.09 22.41
N GLU A 50 16.65 -14.50 21.19
CA GLU A 50 16.41 -13.56 20.10
C GLU A 50 15.07 -12.82 20.27
N TYR A 51 15.11 -11.49 20.18
CA TYR A 51 13.89 -10.67 20.24
C TYR A 51 13.11 -10.72 18.91
N LYS A 52 11.80 -10.96 19.00
CA LYS A 52 10.84 -10.89 17.88
C LYS A 52 9.63 -10.04 18.23
N LEU A 53 8.95 -9.50 17.22
CA LEU A 53 7.67 -8.81 17.45
C LEU A 53 6.58 -9.85 17.69
N ASN A 54 5.72 -9.56 18.67
CA ASN A 54 4.45 -10.24 18.84
C ASN A 54 3.41 -9.67 17.86
N PRO A 55 2.26 -10.35 17.65
CA PRO A 55 1.20 -9.88 16.75
C PRO A 55 0.72 -8.45 17.03
N LYS A 56 0.70 -8.03 18.30
CA LYS A 56 0.38 -6.65 18.71
C LYS A 56 1.42 -5.66 18.18
N GLY A 57 2.71 -5.94 18.38
CA GLY A 57 3.79 -5.11 17.89
C GLY A 57 3.84 -5.01 16.36
N GLU A 58 3.60 -6.11 15.66
CA GLU A 58 3.47 -6.10 14.20
C GLU A 58 2.31 -5.24 13.72
N GLN A 59 1.15 -5.33 14.38
CA GLN A 59 0.00 -4.52 14.03
C GLN A 59 0.27 -3.03 14.26
N ASP A 60 0.85 -2.66 15.39
CA ASP A 60 1.13 -1.25 15.70
C ASP A 60 2.22 -0.67 14.77
N LEU A 61 3.20 -1.48 14.37
CA LEU A 61 4.17 -1.10 13.34
C LEU A 61 3.49 -0.77 12.00
N ARG A 62 2.52 -1.58 11.57
CA ARG A 62 1.76 -1.33 10.34
C ARG A 62 0.88 -0.08 10.43
N LYS A 63 0.21 0.15 11.58
CA LYS A 63 -0.55 1.38 11.82
C LYS A 63 0.35 2.61 11.76
N SER A 64 1.52 2.55 12.38
CA SER A 64 2.50 3.64 12.34
C SER A 64 2.96 3.92 10.91
N ALA A 65 3.23 2.88 10.10
CA ALA A 65 3.55 3.06 8.68
C ALA A 65 2.39 3.67 7.89
N LEU A 66 1.14 3.26 8.17
CA LEU A 66 -0.06 3.86 7.59
C LEU A 66 -0.15 5.36 7.93
N GLU A 67 0.06 5.74 9.20
CA GLU A 67 0.04 7.14 9.63
C GLU A 67 1.20 7.96 9.05
N GLU A 68 2.38 7.38 8.90
CA GLU A 68 3.53 8.07 8.30
C GLU A 68 3.28 8.37 6.81
N ILE A 69 2.77 7.39 6.06
CA ILE A 69 2.57 7.49 4.60
C ILE A 69 1.26 8.21 4.25
N PHE A 70 0.19 7.97 5.02
CA PHE A 70 -1.16 8.46 4.74
C PHE A 70 -1.73 9.39 5.81
N GLY A 71 -1.13 9.53 7.00
CA GLY A 71 -1.70 10.34 8.09
C GLY A 71 -1.73 11.85 7.81
N LYS A 72 -0.86 12.35 6.92
CA LYS A 72 -0.91 13.75 6.45
C LYS A 72 -2.16 14.07 5.63
N LEU A 73 -2.82 13.06 5.02
CA LEU A 73 -4.09 13.24 4.29
C LEU A 73 -5.20 13.78 5.18
N LYS A 74 -5.28 13.35 6.45
CA LYS A 74 -6.32 13.81 7.37
C LYS A 74 -6.22 15.31 7.69
N LYS A 75 -5.04 15.92 7.52
CA LYS A 75 -4.83 17.35 7.82
C LYS A 75 -5.01 18.25 6.59
N SER A 76 -4.90 17.71 5.38
CA SER A 76 -5.23 18.42 4.13
C SER A 76 -6.69 18.20 3.80
N LYS A 77 -7.55 19.10 4.28
CA LYS A 77 -8.94 19.40 3.87
C LYS A 77 -9.68 18.40 2.98
N SER A 78 -10.86 18.02 3.46
CA SER A 78 -12.06 17.71 2.66
C SER A 78 -12.38 18.89 1.72
N GLY A 79 -11.70 18.96 0.58
CA GLY A 79 -11.84 20.02 -0.40
C GLY A 79 -11.78 19.45 -1.80
N GLU A 80 -12.94 19.47 -2.47
CA GLU A 80 -13.12 19.39 -3.92
C GLU A 80 -12.56 18.17 -4.66
N HIS A 81 -13.21 17.02 -4.46
CA HIS A 81 -13.34 16.07 -5.58
C HIS A 81 -14.82 15.87 -5.89
N LYS A 82 -15.36 16.76 -6.73
CA LYS A 82 -16.66 16.54 -7.38
C LYS A 82 -16.56 15.27 -8.22
N THR A 83 -17.24 14.21 -7.81
CA THR A 83 -17.40 13.02 -8.64
C THR A 83 -18.80 12.99 -9.22
N HIS A 84 -18.92 13.34 -10.50
CA HIS A 84 -20.19 13.48 -11.25
C HIS A 84 -20.92 12.17 -11.59
N HIS A 85 -20.74 11.11 -10.81
CA HIS A 85 -21.51 9.88 -11.02
C HIS A 85 -21.74 9.16 -9.69
N SER A 86 -22.87 9.45 -9.05
CA SER A 86 -23.50 8.59 -8.05
C SER A 86 -24.32 7.53 -8.79
N GLY A 87 -23.99 6.26 -8.60
CA GLY A 87 -24.85 5.14 -8.98
C GLY A 87 -25.72 4.74 -7.80
N GLN A 88 -26.88 4.13 -8.08
CA GLN A 88 -27.77 3.53 -7.07
C GLN A 88 -27.08 2.31 -6.42
N GLY A 89 -26.25 2.54 -5.40
CA GLY A 89 -25.51 1.51 -4.66
C GLY A 89 -26.18 1.09 -3.35
N ASP A 90 -26.01 -0.18 -2.98
CA ASP A 90 -26.72 -0.89 -1.90
C ASP A 90 -26.12 -0.70 -0.48
N GLU A 91 -25.06 0.11 -0.33
CA GLU A 91 -24.45 0.42 0.97
C GLU A 91 -24.13 1.91 1.14
N SER A 92 -24.73 2.55 2.14
CA SER A 92 -24.44 3.93 2.54
C SER A 92 -22.97 4.08 2.97
N THR A 93 -22.25 5.06 2.42
CA THR A 93 -20.96 5.48 2.98
C THR A 93 -21.16 6.56 4.05
N THR A 94 -20.12 6.81 4.86
CA THR A 94 -20.12 7.89 5.85
C THR A 94 -19.77 9.25 5.26
N ASP A 95 -19.40 9.29 3.97
CA ASP A 95 -19.07 10.54 3.28
C ASP A 95 -20.39 11.24 2.90
N ARG A 96 -20.44 12.55 3.17
CA ARG A 96 -21.63 13.38 3.04
C ARG A 96 -21.34 14.54 2.12
N ARG A 97 -22.36 14.96 1.38
CA ARG A 97 -22.32 16.16 0.57
C ARG A 97 -23.66 16.87 0.57
N ASP A 98 -23.64 18.12 0.14
CA ASP A 98 -24.86 18.90 -0.08
C ASP A 98 -25.71 18.23 -1.17
N TYR A 99 -27.02 18.33 -1.01
CA TYR A 99 -28.00 17.87 -1.99
C TYR A 99 -27.84 18.59 -3.33
N GLU A 100 -27.87 17.82 -4.42
CA GLU A 100 -27.91 18.35 -5.78
C GLU A 100 -29.17 17.85 -6.49
N PHE A 101 -29.70 18.67 -7.39
CA PHE A 101 -30.89 18.30 -8.17
C PHE A 101 -30.65 17.01 -8.96
N GLY A 102 -31.42 15.96 -8.65
CA GLY A 102 -31.30 14.63 -9.24
C GLY A 102 -30.97 13.52 -8.23
N ASP A 103 -30.63 13.87 -6.99
CA ASP A 103 -30.44 12.91 -5.91
C ASP A 103 -31.76 12.25 -5.48
N THR A 104 -31.69 10.97 -5.12
CA THR A 104 -32.88 10.20 -4.71
C THR A 104 -33.20 10.45 -3.25
N LEU A 105 -34.49 10.43 -2.90
CA LEU A 105 -34.96 10.62 -1.51
C LEU A 105 -34.33 9.60 -0.54
N GLU A 106 -34.01 8.41 -1.04
CA GLU A 106 -33.37 7.32 -0.28
C GLU A 106 -31.94 7.66 0.16
N GLN A 107 -31.26 8.59 -0.52
CA GLN A 107 -29.89 8.99 -0.20
C GLN A 107 -29.84 10.14 0.82
N ILE A 108 -30.95 10.79 1.14
CA ILE A 108 -30.99 11.93 2.06
C ILE A 108 -30.78 11.45 3.50
N SER A 109 -29.78 12.01 4.19
CA SER A 109 -29.63 11.85 5.64
C SER A 109 -30.60 12.76 6.36
N ILE A 110 -31.75 12.22 6.74
CA ILE A 110 -32.78 13.00 7.47
C ILE A 110 -32.21 13.58 8.76
N THR A 111 -31.43 12.80 9.52
CA THR A 111 -30.86 13.23 10.81
C THR A 111 -29.93 14.42 10.67
N ASP A 112 -29.04 14.40 9.67
CA ASP A 112 -28.08 15.48 9.45
C ASP A 112 -28.75 16.69 8.82
N SER A 113 -29.72 16.46 7.92
CA SER A 113 -30.51 17.54 7.33
C SER A 113 -31.32 18.29 8.40
N LEU A 114 -31.92 17.56 9.35
CA LEU A 114 -32.60 18.14 10.51
C LEU A 114 -31.66 18.96 11.39
N LYS A 115 -30.45 18.45 11.61
CA LYS A 115 -29.42 19.16 12.39
C LYS A 115 -29.02 20.47 11.70
N ASN A 116 -28.81 20.45 10.38
CA ASN A 116 -28.46 21.65 9.61
C ASN A 116 -29.61 22.66 9.58
N ALA A 117 -30.85 22.21 9.35
CA ALA A 117 -32.03 23.06 9.43
C ALA A 117 -32.17 23.75 10.78
N GLN A 118 -31.91 23.03 11.88
CA GLN A 118 -31.95 23.61 13.22
C GLN A 118 -30.82 24.63 13.47
N ILE A 119 -29.63 24.40 12.90
CA ILE A 119 -28.50 25.34 12.96
C ILE A 119 -28.82 26.62 12.17
N ASN A 120 -29.43 26.49 10.99
CA ASN A 120 -29.67 27.60 10.07
C ASN A 120 -30.94 28.40 10.38
N HIS A 121 -31.99 27.75 10.91
CA HIS A 121 -33.32 28.35 11.08
C HIS A 121 -33.79 28.42 12.54
N GLY A 122 -33.06 27.83 13.49
CA GLY A 122 -33.37 27.89 14.92
C GLY A 122 -34.43 26.87 15.37
N LEU A 123 -34.74 26.89 16.66
CA LEU A 123 -35.61 25.90 17.33
C LEU A 123 -37.10 26.27 17.33
N ASP A 124 -37.41 27.56 17.22
CA ASP A 124 -38.75 28.08 17.51
C ASP A 124 -39.74 27.85 16.37
N ASN A 125 -39.25 27.67 15.13
CA ASN A 125 -40.06 27.29 13.97
C ASN A 125 -39.30 26.28 13.12
N PHE A 126 -39.87 25.08 12.96
CA PHE A 126 -39.29 24.07 12.09
C PHE A 126 -39.45 24.49 10.62
N PHE A 127 -38.35 24.93 10.03
CA PHE A 127 -38.24 25.29 8.63
C PHE A 127 -36.99 24.61 8.06
N MET A 128 -37.14 23.95 6.90
CA MET A 128 -36.07 23.22 6.22
C MET A 128 -36.13 23.58 4.74
N THR A 129 -34.96 23.87 4.18
CA THR A 129 -34.75 24.24 2.77
C THR A 129 -33.87 23.20 2.08
N GLU A 130 -33.76 23.28 0.75
CA GLU A 130 -32.85 22.42 -0.02
C GLU A 130 -31.39 22.58 0.41
N GLU A 131 -30.99 23.76 0.90
CA GLU A 131 -29.64 24.05 1.39
C GLU A 131 -29.33 23.33 2.72
N ASP A 132 -30.36 22.86 3.43
CA ASP A 132 -30.19 22.09 4.66
C ASP A 132 -30.04 20.59 4.40
N LEU A 133 -30.36 20.12 3.18
CA LEU A 133 -30.36 18.70 2.85
C LEU A 133 -28.94 18.17 2.67
N GLU A 134 -28.57 17.18 3.49
CA GLU A 134 -27.36 16.39 3.32
C GLU A 134 -27.68 15.03 2.68
N VAL A 135 -26.89 14.66 1.69
CA VAL A 135 -26.97 13.38 0.99
C VAL A 135 -25.81 12.49 1.43
N MET A 136 -26.12 11.25 1.82
CA MET A 136 -25.13 10.20 2.00
C MET A 136 -24.69 9.70 0.64
N GLU A 137 -23.39 9.78 0.33
CA GLU A 137 -22.90 9.16 -0.90
C GLU A 137 -23.02 7.64 -0.78
N SER A 138 -23.73 7.02 -1.73
CA SER A 138 -23.65 5.58 -1.95
C SER A 138 -22.53 5.30 -2.95
N GLU A 139 -21.35 4.89 -2.46
CA GLU A 139 -20.36 4.30 -3.35
C GLU A 139 -20.79 2.88 -3.71
N TYR A 140 -20.84 2.56 -5.00
CA TYR A 140 -20.75 1.16 -5.43
C TYR A 140 -19.42 0.59 -4.89
N LYS A 141 -19.49 -0.18 -3.81
CA LYS A 141 -18.35 -0.95 -3.28
C LYS A 141 -18.19 -2.20 -4.14
N THR A 142 -17.66 -2.01 -5.34
CA THR A 142 -17.14 -3.09 -6.14
C THR A 142 -15.94 -3.71 -5.40
N GLN A 143 -16.15 -4.91 -4.88
CA GLN A 143 -15.10 -5.63 -4.18
C GLN A 143 -13.90 -5.84 -5.12
N THR A 144 -12.70 -5.58 -4.64
CA THR A 144 -11.47 -5.62 -5.45
C THR A 144 -10.50 -6.66 -4.95
N SER A 145 -9.85 -7.35 -5.89
CA SER A 145 -8.73 -8.24 -5.61
C SER A 145 -7.41 -7.58 -5.96
N THR A 146 -6.56 -7.42 -4.96
CA THR A 146 -5.26 -6.75 -5.08
C THR A 146 -4.15 -7.76 -4.83
N VAL A 147 -3.17 -7.80 -5.75
CA VAL A 147 -1.86 -8.41 -5.46
C VAL A 147 -0.86 -7.30 -5.17
N LEU A 148 -0.17 -7.40 -4.05
CA LEU A 148 0.99 -6.57 -3.71
C LEU A 148 2.28 -7.36 -3.96
N MET A 149 3.06 -6.89 -4.93
CA MET A 149 4.31 -7.47 -5.39
C MET A 149 5.48 -6.66 -4.89
N ILE A 150 6.47 -7.28 -4.24
CA ILE A 150 7.62 -6.59 -3.66
C ILE A 150 8.92 -7.19 -4.20
N ASP A 151 9.77 -6.32 -4.74
CA ASP A 151 11.10 -6.68 -5.21
C ASP A 151 12.05 -6.91 -4.03
N ILE A 152 12.71 -8.06 -4.03
CA ILE A 152 13.73 -8.45 -3.04
C ILE A 152 15.10 -8.73 -3.70
N SER A 153 15.29 -8.23 -4.93
CA SER A 153 16.52 -8.36 -5.69
C SER A 153 17.64 -7.48 -5.13
N HIS A 154 18.88 -7.83 -5.48
CA HIS A 154 20.07 -7.19 -4.93
C HIS A 154 20.15 -5.68 -5.25
N SER A 155 19.49 -5.22 -6.32
CA SER A 155 19.41 -3.79 -6.68
C SER A 155 18.82 -2.94 -5.55
N MET A 156 17.89 -3.51 -4.76
CA MET A 156 17.18 -2.84 -3.67
C MET A 156 18.06 -2.37 -2.49
N ILE A 157 19.34 -2.78 -2.46
CA ILE A 157 20.36 -2.33 -1.48
C ILE A 157 21.66 -1.87 -2.15
N LEU A 158 21.68 -1.78 -3.48
CA LEU A 158 22.90 -1.52 -4.24
C LEU A 158 23.28 -0.04 -4.19
N TYR A 159 24.56 0.25 -4.45
CA TYR A 159 25.12 1.62 -4.44
C TYR A 159 24.98 2.36 -3.10
N GLY A 160 24.79 1.63 -1.99
CA GLY A 160 24.66 2.23 -0.65
C GLY A 160 23.29 2.84 -0.37
N GLU A 161 22.31 2.65 -1.25
CA GLU A 161 20.94 3.11 -1.06
C GLU A 161 20.05 1.99 -0.49
N ASP A 162 19.45 2.21 0.67
CA ASP A 162 18.46 1.30 1.25
C ASP A 162 17.06 1.59 0.68
N ARG A 163 16.69 0.84 -0.37
CA ARG A 163 15.38 0.94 -1.03
C ARG A 163 14.38 -0.10 -0.51
N ILE A 164 14.85 -1.14 0.16
CA ILE A 164 13.97 -2.15 0.76
C ILE A 164 13.24 -1.61 1.98
N THR A 165 13.88 -0.79 2.82
CA THR A 165 13.22 -0.14 3.96
C THR A 165 12.02 0.71 3.55
N PRO A 166 12.13 1.68 2.62
CA PRO A 166 10.97 2.41 2.11
C PRO A 166 9.94 1.47 1.47
N ALA A 167 10.35 0.43 0.75
CA ALA A 167 9.43 -0.56 0.18
C ALA A 167 8.56 -1.24 1.24
N LYS A 168 9.17 -1.72 2.34
CA LYS A 168 8.45 -2.33 3.47
C LYS A 168 7.45 -1.37 4.08
N LYS A 169 7.80 -0.09 4.27
CA LYS A 169 6.89 0.91 4.80
C LYS A 169 5.66 1.08 3.92
N VAL A 170 5.87 1.26 2.61
CA VAL A 170 4.77 1.40 1.64
C VAL A 170 3.90 0.15 1.62
N ALA A 171 4.52 -1.04 1.60
CA ALA A 171 3.81 -2.32 1.62
C ALA A 171 2.95 -2.49 2.89
N MET A 172 3.50 -2.20 4.07
CA MET A 172 2.78 -2.27 5.34
C MET A 172 1.63 -1.27 5.41
N ALA A 173 1.87 -0.03 4.95
CA ALA A 173 0.86 1.01 4.92
C ALA A 173 -0.29 0.65 3.97
N LEU A 174 0.01 0.13 2.76
CA LEU A 174 -0.98 -0.38 1.82
C LEU A 174 -1.77 -1.56 2.39
N ALA A 175 -1.09 -2.52 3.02
CA ALA A 175 -1.73 -3.68 3.60
C ALA A 175 -2.68 -3.29 4.74
N GLU A 176 -2.26 -2.40 5.64
CA GLU A 176 -3.12 -1.89 6.71
C GLU A 176 -4.29 -1.06 6.15
N MET A 177 -4.04 -0.21 5.14
CA MET A 177 -5.11 0.57 4.50
C MET A 177 -6.19 -0.34 3.90
N ILE A 178 -5.79 -1.33 3.10
CA ILE A 178 -6.73 -2.22 2.40
C ILE A 178 -7.50 -3.05 3.42
N THR A 179 -6.80 -3.69 4.36
CA THR A 179 -7.44 -4.58 5.34
C THR A 179 -8.35 -3.85 6.32
N LYS A 180 -8.05 -2.59 6.69
CA LYS A 180 -8.88 -1.81 7.62
C LYS A 180 -10.00 -1.04 6.94
N LYS A 181 -9.73 -0.41 5.79
CA LYS A 181 -10.73 0.43 5.11
C LYS A 181 -11.66 -0.36 4.20
N TYR A 182 -11.19 -1.50 3.67
CA TYR A 182 -11.94 -2.30 2.70
C TYR A 182 -11.96 -3.79 3.11
N PRO A 183 -12.66 -4.14 4.22
CA PRO A 183 -12.64 -5.50 4.77
C PRO A 183 -13.24 -6.59 3.85
N LYS A 184 -13.97 -6.19 2.79
CA LYS A 184 -14.53 -7.11 1.78
C LYS A 184 -13.59 -7.33 0.58
N ASP A 185 -12.49 -6.58 0.49
CA ASP A 185 -11.49 -6.72 -0.58
C ASP A 185 -10.50 -7.84 -0.22
N THR A 186 -9.86 -8.41 -1.24
CA THR A 186 -8.81 -9.42 -1.02
C THR A 186 -7.45 -8.80 -1.27
N LEU A 187 -6.50 -9.11 -0.39
CA LEU A 187 -5.09 -8.74 -0.54
C LEU A 187 -4.22 -10.00 -0.51
N ASP A 188 -3.52 -10.25 -1.61
CA ASP A 188 -2.48 -11.26 -1.70
C ASP A 188 -1.12 -10.58 -1.78
N ILE A 189 -0.12 -11.09 -1.08
CA ILE A 189 1.22 -10.53 -1.08
C ILE A 189 2.19 -11.56 -1.64
N LEU A 190 3.09 -11.11 -2.51
CA LEU A 190 4.16 -11.94 -3.03
C LEU A 190 5.45 -11.14 -3.14
N VAL A 191 6.57 -11.85 -3.09
CA VAL A 191 7.90 -11.29 -3.36
C VAL A 191 8.48 -11.89 -4.62
N PHE A 192 9.37 -11.15 -5.27
CA PHE A 192 10.06 -11.65 -6.45
C PHE A 192 11.55 -11.27 -6.46
N GLY A 193 12.36 -12.23 -6.88
CA GLY A 193 13.80 -12.14 -7.11
C GLY A 193 14.13 -12.92 -8.37
N ASN A 194 14.87 -14.04 -8.25
CA ASN A 194 15.05 -14.97 -9.38
C ASN A 194 13.75 -15.72 -9.73
N ASP A 195 12.97 -16.06 -8.70
CA ASP A 195 11.62 -16.61 -8.76
C ASP A 195 10.67 -15.74 -7.94
N ALA A 196 9.39 -16.11 -7.90
CA ALA A 196 8.37 -15.43 -7.11
C ALA A 196 7.59 -16.41 -6.22
N TRP A 197 7.20 -15.99 -5.02
CA TRP A 197 6.40 -16.78 -4.09
C TRP A 197 5.53 -15.89 -3.20
N GLN A 198 4.44 -16.44 -2.69
CA GLN A 198 3.52 -15.75 -1.79
C GLN A 198 4.09 -15.66 -0.36
N ILE A 199 3.76 -14.59 0.33
CA ILE A 199 4.07 -14.35 1.73
C ILE A 199 2.84 -13.83 2.47
N GLU A 200 2.87 -13.84 3.80
CA GLU A 200 1.82 -13.29 4.63
C GLU A 200 2.13 -11.84 5.04
N ILE A 201 1.09 -11.10 5.49
CA ILE A 201 1.24 -9.71 5.96
C ILE A 201 2.25 -9.61 7.12
N LYS A 202 2.28 -10.63 7.98
CA LYS A 202 3.21 -10.71 9.13
C LYS A 202 4.68 -10.79 8.71
N ASP A 203 4.96 -11.22 7.47
CA ASP A 203 6.33 -11.37 6.97
C ASP A 203 6.91 -10.04 6.47
N LEU A 204 6.07 -9.04 6.16
CA LEU A 204 6.48 -7.74 5.60
C LEU A 204 7.61 -7.03 6.37
N PRO A 205 7.57 -6.93 7.72
CA PRO A 205 8.64 -6.27 8.48
C PRO A 205 9.99 -6.98 8.31
N TYR A 206 9.96 -8.30 8.15
CA TYR A 206 11.13 -9.17 8.15
C TYR A 206 11.70 -9.45 6.76
N LEU A 207 11.13 -8.87 5.71
CA LEU A 207 11.64 -9.04 4.34
C LEU A 207 13.12 -8.70 4.25
N LYS A 208 13.89 -9.55 3.57
CA LYS A 208 15.32 -9.34 3.34
C LYS A 208 15.60 -9.40 1.85
N VAL A 209 16.53 -8.56 1.43
CA VAL A 209 17.07 -8.62 0.08
C VAL A 209 18.03 -9.80 0.00
N GLY A 210 17.91 -10.58 -1.07
CA GLY A 210 18.82 -11.69 -1.36
C GLY A 210 19.77 -11.37 -2.51
N PRO A 211 20.74 -12.25 -2.81
CA PRO A 211 21.61 -12.16 -3.99
C PRO A 211 20.84 -12.57 -5.25
N TYR A 212 19.67 -11.96 -5.46
CA TYR A 212 18.76 -12.26 -6.55
C TYR A 212 18.84 -11.21 -7.64
N HIS A 213 18.51 -11.62 -8.86
CA HIS A 213 18.19 -10.73 -9.97
C HIS A 213 16.71 -10.31 -9.90
N THR A 214 16.30 -9.48 -10.85
CA THR A 214 14.94 -8.92 -10.92
C THR A 214 14.13 -9.66 -11.99
N ASN A 215 13.42 -10.72 -11.61
CA ASN A 215 12.53 -11.47 -12.50
C ASN A 215 11.08 -10.98 -12.37
N THR A 216 10.83 -9.79 -12.92
CA THR A 216 9.49 -9.19 -12.94
C THR A 216 8.47 -10.07 -13.66
N VAL A 217 8.89 -10.86 -14.66
CA VAL A 217 8.02 -11.79 -15.39
C VAL A 217 7.45 -12.84 -14.43
N ALA A 218 8.29 -13.52 -13.65
CA ALA A 218 7.84 -14.52 -12.69
C ALA A 218 6.88 -13.94 -11.65
N GLY A 219 7.15 -12.72 -11.16
CA GLY A 219 6.25 -12.03 -10.23
C GLY A 219 4.88 -11.77 -10.85
N LEU A 220 4.85 -11.20 -12.06
CA LEU A 220 3.61 -10.87 -12.76
C LEU A 220 2.81 -12.11 -13.17
N GLU A 221 3.47 -13.21 -13.56
CA GLU A 221 2.83 -14.50 -13.84
C GLU A 221 2.16 -15.07 -12.58
N LEU A 222 2.87 -15.08 -11.45
CA LEU A 222 2.29 -15.52 -10.17
C LEU A 222 1.12 -14.62 -9.75
N ALA A 223 1.25 -13.30 -9.88
CA ALA A 223 0.18 -12.35 -9.60
C ALA A 223 -1.06 -12.62 -10.47
N MET A 224 -0.86 -12.88 -11.76
CA MET A 224 -1.92 -13.22 -12.70
C MET A 224 -2.61 -14.53 -12.29
N ASP A 225 -1.87 -15.57 -11.90
CA ASP A 225 -2.43 -16.84 -11.47
C ASP A 225 -3.22 -16.74 -10.16
N ILE A 226 -2.78 -15.90 -9.23
CA ILE A 226 -3.53 -15.59 -8.01
C ILE A 226 -4.83 -14.88 -8.38
N LEU A 227 -4.74 -13.79 -9.16
CA LEU A 227 -5.90 -12.97 -9.53
C LEU A 227 -6.91 -13.74 -10.40
N ARG A 228 -6.48 -14.68 -11.25
CA ARG A 228 -7.37 -15.55 -12.03
C ARG A 228 -8.29 -16.41 -11.15
N ARG A 229 -7.83 -16.80 -9.96
CA ARG A 229 -8.61 -17.60 -8.99
C ARG A 229 -9.60 -16.76 -8.18
N ARG A 230 -9.49 -15.44 -8.20
CA ARG A 230 -10.39 -14.52 -7.48
C ARG A 230 -11.67 -14.25 -8.28
N LYS A 231 -12.82 -14.26 -7.60
CA LYS A 231 -14.16 -14.07 -8.18
C LYS A 231 -14.47 -12.59 -8.52
N ASN A 232 -13.80 -11.67 -7.84
CA ASN A 232 -13.96 -10.24 -8.02
C ASN A 232 -13.71 -9.82 -9.47
N THR A 233 -14.57 -8.97 -10.02
CA THR A 233 -14.40 -8.39 -11.35
C THR A 233 -13.23 -7.42 -11.39
N ASN A 234 -13.10 -6.60 -10.34
CA ASN A 234 -11.99 -5.68 -10.17
C ASN A 234 -10.75 -6.40 -9.65
N LYS A 235 -9.67 -6.31 -10.43
CA LYS A 235 -8.38 -6.94 -10.15
C LYS A 235 -7.29 -5.91 -10.40
N GLN A 236 -6.29 -5.83 -9.54
CA GLN A 236 -5.17 -4.90 -9.72
C GLN A 236 -3.89 -5.45 -9.11
N ILE A 237 -2.76 -4.94 -9.60
CA ILE A 237 -1.44 -5.27 -9.08
C ILE A 237 -0.76 -3.98 -8.61
N PHE A 238 -0.29 -3.97 -7.37
CA PHE A 238 0.68 -2.99 -6.89
C PHE A 238 2.07 -3.61 -6.93
N MET A 239 3.00 -2.99 -7.66
CA MET A 239 4.37 -3.48 -7.78
C MET A 239 5.32 -2.47 -7.17
N ILE A 240 6.06 -2.87 -6.13
CA ILE A 240 7.12 -2.07 -5.53
C ILE A 240 8.46 -2.62 -6.01
N THR A 241 9.23 -1.80 -6.72
CA THR A 241 10.52 -2.18 -7.30
C THR A 241 11.40 -0.95 -7.43
N ASP A 242 12.71 -1.13 -7.43
CA ASP A 242 13.65 -0.06 -7.78
C ASP A 242 13.94 -0.01 -9.28
N GLY A 243 13.49 -0.99 -10.06
CA GLY A 243 13.39 -0.91 -11.50
C GLY A 243 13.95 -2.12 -12.26
N LYS A 244 13.93 -1.96 -13.58
CA LYS A 244 14.41 -2.83 -14.67
C LYS A 244 14.54 -4.35 -14.40
N PRO A 245 13.81 -5.18 -15.16
CA PRO A 245 14.00 -6.63 -15.13
C PRO A 245 15.40 -7.00 -15.64
N THR A 246 16.06 -7.89 -14.92
CA THR A 246 17.42 -8.38 -15.21
C THR A 246 17.49 -9.90 -15.33
N CYS A 247 16.37 -10.60 -15.11
CA CYS A 247 16.27 -12.05 -15.20
C CYS A 247 14.92 -12.49 -15.77
N ILE A 248 14.94 -13.60 -16.51
CA ILE A 248 13.76 -14.38 -16.92
C ILE A 248 14.08 -15.87 -16.79
N LYS A 249 13.04 -16.68 -16.63
CA LYS A 249 13.17 -18.15 -16.64
C LYS A 249 12.98 -18.70 -18.05
N GLN A 250 13.90 -19.54 -18.51
CA GLN A 250 13.84 -20.23 -19.80
C GLN A 250 13.96 -21.74 -19.55
N GLY A 251 12.80 -22.41 -19.48
CA GLY A 251 12.72 -23.81 -19.05
C GLY A 251 13.22 -23.97 -17.62
N ILE A 252 14.29 -24.74 -17.43
CA ILE A 252 14.92 -24.96 -16.12
C ILE A 252 16.06 -23.98 -15.79
N LYS A 253 16.47 -23.12 -16.74
CA LYS A 253 17.59 -22.20 -16.58
C LYS A 253 17.11 -20.76 -16.41
N TYR A 254 17.95 -19.93 -15.79
CA TYR A 254 17.75 -18.48 -15.72
C TYR A 254 18.59 -17.80 -16.80
N TYR A 255 17.94 -16.99 -17.62
CA TYR A 255 18.60 -16.06 -18.52
C TYR A 255 18.72 -14.71 -17.80
N LYS A 256 19.96 -14.24 -17.61
CA LYS A 256 20.27 -13.09 -16.76
C LYS A 256 21.22 -12.11 -17.43
N ASN A 257 20.96 -10.83 -17.24
CA ASN A 257 21.83 -9.75 -17.67
C ASN A 257 21.72 -8.59 -16.66
N SER A 258 22.66 -8.54 -15.71
CA SER A 258 22.68 -7.50 -14.66
C SER A 258 23.25 -6.16 -15.13
N PHE A 259 23.95 -6.12 -16.26
CA PHE A 259 24.75 -4.96 -16.67
C PHE A 259 24.04 -4.05 -17.68
N GLY A 260 23.07 -4.57 -18.44
CA GLY A 260 22.57 -3.90 -19.65
C GLY A 260 21.07 -4.06 -19.88
N LEU A 261 20.49 -3.18 -20.71
CA LEU A 261 19.10 -3.30 -21.16
C LEU A 261 19.05 -4.49 -22.11
N ASP A 262 18.61 -5.64 -21.61
CA ASP A 262 18.57 -6.86 -22.41
C ASP A 262 17.27 -6.91 -23.23
N PRO A 263 17.33 -6.86 -24.58
CA PRO A 263 16.13 -6.80 -25.41
C PRO A 263 15.20 -7.99 -25.22
N ILE A 264 15.72 -9.18 -24.89
CA ILE A 264 14.92 -10.39 -24.69
C ILE A 264 14.10 -10.27 -23.41
N ILE A 265 14.74 -9.87 -22.31
CA ILE A 265 14.11 -9.69 -21.00
C ILE A 265 13.04 -8.61 -21.09
N LEU A 266 13.41 -7.43 -21.63
CA LEU A 266 12.51 -6.28 -21.73
C LEU A 266 11.29 -6.59 -22.61
N LYS A 267 11.50 -7.26 -23.76
CA LYS A 267 10.41 -7.66 -24.64
C LYS A 267 9.44 -8.61 -23.93
N GLN A 268 9.93 -9.58 -23.17
CA GLN A 268 9.06 -10.48 -22.42
C GLN A 268 8.26 -9.75 -21.34
N THR A 269 8.91 -8.87 -20.57
CA THR A 269 8.22 -8.09 -19.54
C THR A 269 7.15 -7.16 -20.13
N LEU A 270 7.44 -6.47 -21.23
CA LEU A 270 6.47 -5.59 -21.92
C LEU A 270 5.33 -6.40 -22.57
N ASN A 271 5.61 -7.57 -23.13
CA ASN A 271 4.57 -8.46 -23.66
C ASN A 271 3.59 -8.87 -22.57
N LEU A 272 4.09 -9.23 -21.37
CA LEU A 272 3.24 -9.59 -20.24
C LEU A 272 2.44 -8.40 -19.71
N ALA A 273 3.03 -7.20 -19.71
CA ALA A 273 2.33 -5.95 -19.40
C ALA A 273 1.11 -5.75 -20.34
N GLY A 274 1.30 -5.99 -21.64
CA GLY A 274 0.23 -5.95 -22.64
C GLY A 274 -0.82 -7.06 -22.46
N GLN A 275 -0.44 -8.24 -22.00
CA GLN A 275 -1.40 -9.31 -21.67
C GLN A 275 -2.28 -8.90 -20.48
N LEU A 276 -1.67 -8.39 -19.40
CA LEU A 276 -2.39 -7.87 -18.23
C LEU A 276 -3.39 -6.78 -18.62
N ARG A 277 -3.01 -5.88 -19.55
CA ARG A 277 -3.92 -4.88 -20.11
C ARG A 277 -5.13 -5.50 -20.79
N LYS A 278 -4.95 -6.52 -21.63
CA LYS A 278 -6.05 -7.19 -22.36
C LYS A 278 -7.06 -7.82 -21.42
N ILE A 279 -6.61 -8.34 -20.27
CA ILE A 279 -7.47 -8.94 -19.24
C ILE A 279 -7.90 -7.93 -18.16
N LYS A 280 -7.71 -6.63 -18.40
CA LYS A 280 -8.13 -5.52 -17.52
C LYS A 280 -7.53 -5.58 -16.10
N ILE A 281 -6.28 -6.02 -15.97
CA ILE A 281 -5.52 -5.95 -14.71
C ILE A 281 -4.52 -4.80 -14.80
N PRO A 282 -4.86 -3.59 -14.29
CA PRO A 282 -3.91 -2.50 -14.17
C PRO A 282 -2.80 -2.84 -13.18
N VAL A 283 -1.58 -2.42 -13.52
CA VAL A 283 -0.38 -2.48 -12.69
C VAL A 283 0.00 -1.06 -12.30
N THR A 284 0.03 -0.80 -11.00
CA THR A 284 0.50 0.45 -10.44
C THR A 284 1.88 0.23 -9.83
N THR A 285 2.89 0.89 -10.41
CA THR A 285 4.30 0.70 -10.07
C THR A 285 4.78 1.78 -9.12
N PHE A 286 5.27 1.38 -7.95
CA PHE A 286 5.95 2.21 -6.98
C PHE A 286 7.46 2.08 -7.20
N MET A 287 8.02 3.07 -7.89
CA MET A 287 9.44 3.10 -8.21
C MET A 287 10.21 3.82 -7.11
N ILE A 288 11.07 3.08 -6.41
CA ILE A 288 11.91 3.60 -5.33
C ILE A 288 13.33 3.85 -5.86
N ALA A 289 13.47 4.62 -6.93
CA ALA A 289 14.76 5.02 -7.48
C ALA A 289 14.66 6.34 -8.26
N THR A 290 15.78 7.07 -8.32
CA THR A 290 15.90 8.35 -9.02
C THR A 290 16.56 8.23 -10.40
N ASP A 291 17.01 7.03 -10.79
CA ASP A 291 17.71 6.78 -12.05
C ASP A 291 16.81 7.03 -13.28
N PRO A 292 17.17 7.99 -14.18
CA PRO A 292 16.36 8.34 -15.35
C PRO A 292 16.15 7.20 -16.36
N TYR A 293 17.10 6.28 -16.49
CA TYR A 293 17.00 5.12 -17.38
C TYR A 293 16.02 4.08 -16.84
N LEU A 294 16.06 3.82 -15.53
CA LEU A 294 15.07 2.94 -14.88
C LEU A 294 13.66 3.54 -15.00
N GLN A 295 13.54 4.86 -14.88
CA GLN A 295 12.27 5.56 -15.08
C GLN A 295 11.76 5.40 -16.51
N ALA A 296 12.64 5.42 -17.52
CA ALA A 296 12.25 5.20 -18.92
C ALA A 296 11.60 3.84 -19.12
N PHE A 297 12.21 2.78 -18.59
CA PHE A 297 11.62 1.45 -18.64
C PHE A 297 10.26 1.39 -17.96
N VAL A 298 10.15 1.93 -16.73
CA VAL A 298 8.87 1.94 -16.01
C VAL A 298 7.81 2.72 -16.80
N ARG A 299 8.14 3.85 -17.43
CA ARG A 299 7.22 4.58 -18.31
C ARG A 299 6.72 3.72 -19.46
N ASP A 300 7.61 2.97 -20.12
CA ASP A 300 7.23 2.10 -21.24
C ASP A 300 6.36 0.93 -20.77
N PHE A 301 6.68 0.35 -19.61
CA PHE A 301 5.85 -0.67 -18.97
C PHE A 301 4.45 -0.15 -18.62
N THR A 302 4.38 1.03 -17.99
CA THR A 302 3.12 1.69 -17.64
C THR A 302 2.28 1.99 -18.88
N LYS A 303 2.89 2.45 -19.97
CA LYS A 303 2.19 2.65 -21.26
C LYS A 303 1.68 1.34 -21.85
N ALA A 304 2.49 0.28 -21.82
CA ALA A 304 2.11 -1.03 -22.34
C ALA A 304 0.92 -1.62 -21.57
N ASN A 305 0.93 -1.49 -20.23
CA ASN A 305 -0.15 -1.97 -19.37
C ASN A 305 -1.37 -1.03 -19.31
N ASN A 306 -1.21 0.26 -19.60
CA ASN A 306 -2.19 1.32 -19.30
C ASN A 306 -2.48 1.46 -17.79
N GLY A 307 -1.44 1.31 -16.98
CA GLY A 307 -1.46 1.42 -15.53
C GLY A 307 -0.95 2.78 -15.03
N ASN A 308 -0.36 2.82 -13.83
CA ASN A 308 0.24 4.02 -13.27
C ASN A 308 1.67 3.77 -12.78
N ALA A 309 2.43 4.84 -12.63
CA ALA A 309 3.73 4.79 -11.98
C ALA A 309 3.91 6.00 -11.05
N TYR A 310 4.49 5.73 -9.89
CA TYR A 310 4.85 6.73 -8.90
C TYR A 310 6.36 6.73 -8.71
N TYR A 311 6.94 7.90 -8.96
CA TYR A 311 8.36 8.16 -8.87
C TYR A 311 8.53 9.17 -7.73
N SER A 312 8.85 8.73 -6.51
CA SER A 312 9.04 9.71 -5.43
C SER A 312 9.92 9.22 -4.29
N SER A 313 10.45 10.21 -3.55
CA SER A 313 10.74 10.10 -2.13
C SER A 313 9.43 9.84 -1.37
N LEU A 314 9.44 9.14 -0.23
CA LEU A 314 8.24 8.71 0.51
C LEU A 314 7.18 9.83 0.78
N GLN A 315 7.57 11.11 0.73
CA GLN A 315 6.67 12.25 0.85
C GLN A 315 5.71 12.40 -0.35
N GLY A 316 4.40 12.39 -0.09
CA GLY A 316 3.36 12.65 -1.10
C GLY A 316 2.80 11.40 -1.79
N LEU A 317 3.41 10.23 -1.53
CA LEU A 317 2.95 8.94 -2.07
C LEU A 317 1.51 8.60 -1.64
N GLY A 318 1.13 8.97 -0.41
CA GLY A 318 -0.17 8.61 0.16
C GLY A 318 -1.37 9.08 -0.65
N ASN A 319 -1.42 10.35 -1.09
CA ASN A 319 -2.57 10.89 -1.83
C ASN A 319 -2.75 10.18 -3.16
N LEU A 320 -1.64 10.03 -3.87
CA LEU A 320 -1.61 9.44 -5.19
C LEU A 320 -2.03 7.96 -5.18
N VAL A 321 -1.53 7.19 -4.20
CA VAL A 321 -1.93 5.80 -3.99
C VAL A 321 -3.42 5.69 -3.71
N PHE A 322 -3.95 6.57 -2.86
CA PHE A 322 -5.34 6.51 -2.42
C PHE A 322 -6.31 6.82 -3.58
N GLU A 323 -6.03 7.87 -4.35
CA GLU A 323 -6.80 8.22 -5.53
C GLU A 323 -6.81 7.12 -6.57
N ASP A 324 -5.66 6.49 -6.83
CA ASP A 324 -5.58 5.44 -7.85
C ASP A 324 -6.26 4.13 -7.41
N PHE A 325 -6.13 3.77 -6.13
CA PHE A 325 -6.88 2.65 -5.57
C PHE A 325 -8.40 2.86 -5.77
N ARG A 326 -8.91 4.06 -5.45
CA ARG A 326 -10.34 4.40 -5.66
C ARG A 326 -10.72 4.38 -7.14
N ARG A 327 -9.88 4.98 -7.99
CA ARG A 327 -10.14 5.07 -9.44
C ARG A 327 -10.23 3.70 -10.08
N ASN A 328 -9.33 2.78 -9.75
CA ASN A 328 -9.36 1.42 -10.31
C ASN A 328 -10.54 0.60 -9.78
N ARG A 329 -11.04 0.88 -8.57
CA ARG A 329 -12.32 0.34 -8.08
C ARG A 329 -13.53 0.75 -8.92
N ARG A 330 -13.53 1.99 -9.45
CA ARG A 330 -14.67 2.55 -10.20
C ARG A 330 -14.71 2.16 -11.69
N LYS A 331 -13.61 1.64 -12.25
CA LYS A 331 -13.43 1.47 -13.72
C LYS A 331 -14.28 0.36 -14.39
N ASN A 332 -14.81 -0.61 -13.65
CA ASN A 332 -15.65 -1.68 -14.23
C ASN A 332 -17.07 -1.65 -13.64
N LEU A 333 -17.75 -0.53 -13.86
CA LEU A 333 -19.21 -0.45 -13.78
C LEU A 333 -19.82 -0.91 -15.11
#